data_AF-A0A7C5HZ34-F1
#
_entry.id   AF-A0A7C5HZ34-F1
#
_cell.length_a   1.000
_cell.length_b   1.000
_cell.length_c   1.000
_cell.angle_alpha   90.00
_cell.angle_beta   90.00
_cell.angle_gamma   90.00
#
_symmetry.space_group_name_H-M   'P 1'
#
loop_
_entity.id
_entity.type
_entity.pdbx_description
1 polymer ?
#
loop_
_entity_poly.entity_id
_entity_poly.type
_entity_poly.pdbx_seq_one_letter_code
_entity_poly.pdbx_strand_id
1 'polypeptide(L)'
;MKKRIIFVFLLFVFLGVTFFCAKKVSELNKTDVVALLENINQSPLAVEIKVEESGINIERGKGRSQYLITLINPEVSFSTAVYKHLDMKVPEFRVPVNMGNMVMAYTPSKKNLTLKSVGKMKCTLALSELLPELEVKKAGTDKEPPEVTFNYSLGNAELEGYDLSSLIDTGGKSFEDVLTEFISSNKNIKVRADGFAAGFVIKGEQGGTVSFSIKGMESSSQFEPELFKAFIQKQDSAEILSGALKKKAPLVDVTASFNGMDFILSLPGKEIQAGYEGAGFFYSLKPSRHGDAFDFVSGWDLKSVRAEGIP
;
A
#
# COMPACT_ATOMS: atom_id res chain seq x y z
N MET A 1 12.17 64.43 11.05
CA MET A 1 12.96 63.43 10.26
C MET A 1 12.77 61.99 10.73
N LYS A 2 12.97 61.65 12.01
CA LYS A 2 12.87 60.25 12.52
C LYS A 2 11.59 59.50 12.10
N LYS A 3 10.42 60.16 12.12
CA LYS A 3 9.13 59.55 11.71
C LYS A 3 9.07 59.17 10.22
N ARG A 4 9.77 59.88 9.32
CA ARG A 4 9.81 59.57 7.88
C ARG A 4 10.73 58.39 7.58
N ILE A 5 11.83 58.26 8.32
CA ILE A 5 12.78 57.13 8.19
C ILE A 5 12.13 55.82 8.63
N ILE A 6 11.40 55.83 9.75
CA ILE A 6 10.66 54.65 10.24
C ILE A 6 9.58 54.22 9.23
N PHE A 7 8.89 55.17 8.61
CA PHE A 7 7.87 54.88 7.61
C PHE A 7 8.46 54.24 6.34
N VAL A 8 9.60 54.75 5.85
CA VAL A 8 10.31 54.16 4.70
C VAL A 8 10.84 52.76 5.04
N PHE A 9 11.37 52.55 6.25
CA PHE A 9 11.84 51.24 6.69
C PHE A 9 10.69 50.23 6.80
N LEU A 10 9.55 50.63 7.38
CA LEU A 10 8.34 49.80 7.41
C LEU A 10 7.81 49.49 6.01
N LEU A 11 7.87 50.44 5.07
CA LEU A 11 7.47 50.23 3.69
C LEU A 11 8.40 49.21 2.98
N PHE A 12 9.72 49.29 3.20
CA PHE A 12 10.68 48.33 2.66
C PHE A 12 10.52 46.93 3.27
N VAL A 13 10.26 46.84 4.57
CA VAL A 13 9.94 45.56 5.23
C VAL A 13 8.63 44.99 4.69
N PHE A 14 7.59 45.82 4.55
CA PHE A 14 6.30 45.39 4.01
C PHE A 14 6.41 44.95 2.55
N LEU A 15 7.13 45.71 1.71
CA LEU A 15 7.42 45.35 0.33
C LEU A 15 8.25 44.05 0.27
N GLY A 16 9.27 43.91 1.12
CA GLY A 16 10.06 42.69 1.25
C GLY A 16 9.24 41.47 1.65
N VAL A 17 8.33 41.61 2.61
CA VAL A 17 7.37 40.56 3.03
C VAL A 17 6.40 40.24 1.90
N THR A 18 5.86 41.23 1.19
CA THR A 18 4.98 40.98 0.03
C THR A 18 5.72 40.32 -1.13
N PHE A 19 7.00 40.63 -1.36
CA PHE A 19 7.82 40.01 -2.39
C PHE A 19 8.22 38.57 -2.03
N PHE A 20 8.47 38.30 -0.74
CA PHE A 20 8.67 36.94 -0.23
C PHE A 20 7.37 36.10 -0.24
N CYS A 21 6.22 36.71 0.02
CA CYS A 21 4.91 36.08 -0.14
C CYS A 21 4.48 35.91 -1.61
N ALA A 22 5.04 36.72 -2.53
CA ALA A 22 4.80 36.66 -3.97
C ALA A 22 5.77 35.73 -4.71
N LYS A 23 6.59 34.93 -4.00
CA LYS A 23 7.37 33.85 -4.64
C LYS A 23 6.37 32.86 -5.24
N LYS A 24 6.10 33.06 -6.53
CA LYS A 24 5.26 32.21 -7.38
C LYS A 24 5.74 30.79 -7.13
N VAL A 25 4.90 29.96 -6.51
CA VAL A 25 5.20 28.53 -6.32
C VAL A 25 5.54 28.02 -7.71
N SER A 26 6.79 27.58 -7.89
CA SER A 26 7.25 26.97 -9.14
C SER A 26 6.20 25.97 -9.59
N GLU A 27 5.74 26.08 -10.84
CA GLU A 27 4.84 25.07 -11.38
C GLU A 27 5.59 23.73 -11.38
N LEU A 28 4.95 22.70 -10.86
CA LEU A 28 5.54 21.37 -10.77
C LEU A 28 5.80 20.85 -12.19
N ASN A 29 7.04 20.52 -12.49
CA ASN A 29 7.43 19.96 -13.78
C ASN A 29 7.78 18.45 -13.67
N LYS A 30 8.07 17.82 -14.80
CA LYS A 30 8.36 16.37 -14.87
C LYS A 30 9.66 16.00 -14.13
N THR A 31 10.69 16.82 -14.22
CA THR A 31 11.95 16.63 -13.50
C THR A 31 11.74 16.68 -11.99
N ASP A 32 10.87 17.57 -11.49
CA ASP A 32 10.50 17.61 -10.07
C ASP A 32 9.80 16.32 -9.64
N VAL A 33 8.99 15.71 -10.52
CA VAL A 33 8.34 14.41 -10.25
C VAL A 33 9.37 13.28 -10.23
N VAL A 34 10.34 13.27 -11.14
CA VAL A 34 11.43 12.28 -11.11
C VAL A 34 12.22 12.38 -9.80
N ALA A 35 12.59 13.59 -9.38
CA ALA A 35 13.27 13.81 -8.10
C ALA A 35 12.41 13.38 -6.89
N LEU A 36 11.09 13.60 -6.94
CA LEU A 36 10.15 13.10 -5.94
C LEU A 36 10.19 11.55 -5.86
N LEU A 37 10.18 10.87 -7.00
CA LEU A 37 10.26 9.40 -7.05
C LEU A 37 11.62 8.89 -6.56
N GLU A 38 12.72 9.56 -6.92
CA GLU A 38 14.05 9.23 -6.40
C GLU A 38 14.11 9.32 -4.87
N ASN A 39 13.48 10.33 -4.27
CA ASN A 39 13.40 10.43 -2.81
C ASN A 39 12.62 9.26 -2.19
N ILE A 40 11.50 8.85 -2.81
CA ILE A 40 10.73 7.67 -2.38
C ILE A 40 11.60 6.41 -2.48
N ASN A 41 12.39 6.27 -3.56
CA ASN A 41 13.25 5.13 -3.81
C ASN A 41 14.42 5.03 -2.80
N GLN A 42 14.76 6.12 -2.13
CA GLN A 42 15.75 6.15 -1.04
C GLN A 42 15.16 5.73 0.32
N SER A 43 13.85 5.47 0.38
CA SER A 43 13.19 5.03 1.60
C SER A 43 13.67 3.65 2.07
N PRO A 44 13.86 3.43 3.39
CA PRO A 44 14.20 2.10 3.92
C PRO A 44 13.07 1.07 3.76
N LEU A 45 11.87 1.46 3.30
CA LEU A 45 10.79 0.52 2.94
C LEU A 45 11.04 -0.25 1.65
N ALA A 46 12.15 0.03 0.95
CA ALA A 46 12.67 -0.76 -0.17
C ALA A 46 11.68 -0.92 -1.35
N VAL A 47 10.87 0.11 -1.58
CA VAL A 47 10.00 0.26 -2.76
C VAL A 47 10.69 1.16 -3.76
N GLU A 48 10.78 0.71 -5.01
CA GLU A 48 11.32 1.50 -6.12
C GLU A 48 10.24 1.74 -7.16
N ILE A 49 10.10 3.00 -7.59
CA ILE A 49 9.20 3.45 -8.65
C ILE A 49 10.04 4.17 -9.70
N LYS A 50 9.98 3.68 -10.93
CA LYS A 50 10.62 4.29 -12.10
C LYS A 50 9.59 4.55 -13.19
N VAL A 51 9.80 5.63 -13.92
CA VAL A 51 8.96 6.02 -15.05
C VAL A 51 9.78 6.92 -15.97
N GLU A 52 9.60 6.77 -17.27
CA GLU A 52 10.16 7.72 -18.23
C GLU A 52 9.44 9.07 -18.13
N GLU A 53 10.13 10.19 -18.37
CA GLU A 53 9.48 11.51 -18.37
C GLU A 53 8.30 11.59 -19.37
N SER A 54 8.39 10.88 -20.48
CA SER A 54 7.32 10.73 -21.48
C SER A 54 6.02 10.17 -20.87
N GLY A 55 6.14 9.28 -19.87
CA GLY A 55 5.05 8.63 -19.14
C GLY A 55 4.51 9.43 -17.95
N ILE A 56 5.01 10.64 -17.69
CA ILE A 56 4.52 11.51 -16.61
C ILE A 56 3.52 12.52 -17.16
N ASN A 57 2.30 12.51 -16.63
CA ASN A 57 1.29 13.54 -16.85
C ASN A 57 1.02 14.29 -15.54
N ILE A 58 0.97 15.63 -15.62
CA ILE A 58 0.77 16.51 -14.46
C ILE A 58 -0.43 17.42 -14.75
N GLU A 59 -1.44 17.34 -13.90
CA GLU A 59 -2.64 18.17 -13.97
C GLU A 59 -2.81 18.97 -12.68
N ARG A 60 -3.59 20.06 -12.73
CA ARG A 60 -3.95 20.78 -11.50
C ARG A 60 -5.02 19.98 -10.74
N GLY A 61 -4.76 19.75 -9.45
CA GLY A 61 -5.70 19.11 -8.54
C GLY A 61 -6.81 20.05 -8.06
N LYS A 62 -7.69 19.54 -7.18
CA LYS A 62 -8.83 20.29 -6.62
C LYS A 62 -8.40 21.36 -5.60
N GLY A 63 -7.23 21.19 -4.96
CA GLY A 63 -6.69 22.11 -3.95
C GLY A 63 -5.76 23.19 -4.53
N ARG A 64 -5.67 24.34 -3.84
CA ARG A 64 -4.68 25.39 -4.17
C ARG A 64 -3.27 24.79 -4.09
N SER A 65 -2.52 24.82 -5.19
CA SER A 65 -1.17 24.24 -5.30
C SER A 65 -1.09 22.71 -5.16
N GLN A 66 -2.20 22.00 -5.33
CA GLN A 66 -2.21 20.55 -5.47
C GLN A 66 -2.09 20.17 -6.95
N TYR A 67 -1.31 19.14 -7.24
CA TYR A 67 -1.14 18.54 -8.55
C TYR A 67 -1.62 17.10 -8.54
N LEU A 68 -2.24 16.66 -9.62
CA LEU A 68 -2.55 15.26 -9.89
C LEU A 68 -1.47 14.73 -10.85
N ILE A 69 -0.69 13.78 -10.39
CA ILE A 69 0.41 13.16 -11.12
C ILE A 69 -0.06 11.78 -11.56
N THR A 70 -0.07 11.53 -12.86
CA THR A 70 -0.37 10.22 -13.44
C THR A 70 0.91 9.67 -14.07
N LEU A 71 1.36 8.53 -13.56
CA LEU A 71 2.45 7.75 -14.14
C LEU A 71 1.85 6.68 -15.05
N ILE A 72 2.28 6.64 -16.31
CA ILE A 72 1.87 5.64 -17.31
C ILE A 72 2.95 4.58 -17.39
N ASN A 73 2.55 3.32 -17.27
CA ASN A 73 3.43 2.16 -17.27
C ASN A 73 4.64 2.28 -16.32
N PRO A 74 4.47 2.69 -15.04
CA PRO A 74 5.60 2.77 -14.13
C PRO A 74 6.14 1.36 -13.85
N GLU A 75 7.46 1.26 -13.79
CA GLU A 75 8.16 0.08 -13.28
C GLU A 75 8.20 0.19 -11.76
N VAL A 76 7.49 -0.71 -11.06
CA VAL A 76 7.50 -0.77 -9.61
C VAL A 76 8.20 -2.05 -9.18
N SER A 77 9.08 -1.96 -8.19
CA SER A 77 9.68 -3.15 -7.59
C SER A 77 9.73 -3.03 -6.07
N PHE A 78 9.55 -4.16 -5.41
CA PHE A 78 9.70 -4.29 -3.96
C PHE A 78 10.90 -5.19 -3.67
N SER A 79 11.82 -4.72 -2.84
CA SER A 79 12.97 -5.52 -2.41
C SER A 79 12.69 -6.22 -1.09
N THR A 80 12.92 -7.52 -1.07
CA THR A 80 12.84 -8.36 0.15
C THR A 80 13.97 -8.07 1.14
N ALA A 81 14.95 -7.24 0.78
CA ALA A 81 15.99 -6.75 1.70
C ALA A 81 15.41 -6.10 2.96
N VAL A 82 14.19 -5.55 2.88
CA VAL A 82 13.49 -4.96 4.04
C VAL A 82 13.33 -5.95 5.20
N TYR A 83 13.23 -7.25 4.91
CA TYR A 83 13.08 -8.31 5.93
C TYR A 83 14.30 -8.45 6.84
N LYS A 84 15.48 -7.97 6.42
CA LYS A 84 16.67 -7.89 7.29
C LYS A 84 16.43 -6.97 8.49
N HIS A 85 15.62 -5.93 8.35
CA HIS A 85 15.25 -5.04 9.46
C HIS A 85 14.27 -5.69 10.45
N LEU A 86 13.71 -6.85 10.12
CA LEU A 86 12.78 -7.62 10.94
C LEU A 86 13.42 -8.89 11.52
N ASP A 87 14.75 -9.02 11.47
CA ASP A 87 15.48 -10.23 11.86
C ASP A 87 15.01 -11.52 11.14
N MET A 88 14.45 -11.38 9.94
CA MET A 88 13.97 -12.52 9.14
C MET A 88 15.03 -12.97 8.14
N LYS A 89 15.27 -14.29 8.07
CA LYS A 89 16.20 -14.91 7.12
C LYS A 89 15.52 -15.18 5.78
N VAL A 90 15.19 -14.13 5.04
CA VAL A 90 14.61 -14.22 3.69
C VAL A 90 15.71 -13.91 2.66
N PRO A 91 15.87 -14.75 1.61
CA PRO A 91 16.63 -14.45 0.39
C PRO A 91 16.40 -13.02 -0.13
N GLU A 92 17.45 -12.37 -0.67
CA GLU A 92 17.33 -11.01 -1.19
C GLU A 92 17.08 -11.02 -2.70
N PHE A 93 15.82 -10.82 -3.06
CA PHE A 93 15.40 -10.62 -4.44
C PHE A 93 14.40 -9.46 -4.57
N ARG A 94 14.20 -9.01 -5.81
CA ARG A 94 13.22 -7.99 -6.15
C ARG A 94 11.98 -8.63 -6.74
N VAL A 95 10.82 -8.20 -6.25
CA VAL A 95 9.50 -8.56 -6.79
C VAL A 95 9.11 -7.47 -7.79
N PRO A 96 9.10 -7.76 -9.11
CA PRO A 96 8.64 -6.80 -10.10
C PRO A 96 7.11 -6.73 -10.09
N VAL A 97 6.58 -5.52 -10.10
CA VAL A 97 5.16 -5.21 -10.17
C VAL A 97 4.94 -4.31 -11.38
N ASN A 98 4.39 -4.89 -12.43
CA ASN A 98 4.01 -4.14 -13.63
C ASN A 98 2.68 -3.43 -13.34
N MET A 99 2.59 -2.13 -13.63
CA MET A 99 1.35 -1.37 -13.51
C MET A 99 1.09 -0.65 -14.83
N GLY A 100 -0.17 -0.57 -15.26
CA GLY A 100 -0.54 0.26 -16.42
C GLY A 100 -0.60 1.74 -16.07
N ASN A 101 -1.06 2.08 -14.88
CA ASN A 101 -0.99 3.45 -14.37
C ASN A 101 -0.93 3.52 -12.84
N MET A 102 -0.42 4.64 -12.34
CA MET A 102 -0.44 5.03 -10.93
C MET A 102 -0.80 6.52 -10.85
N VAL A 103 -1.80 6.88 -10.03
CA VAL A 103 -2.27 8.25 -9.88
C VAL A 103 -2.04 8.72 -8.45
N MET A 104 -1.35 9.84 -8.29
CA MET A 104 -1.01 10.45 -7.01
C MET A 104 -1.47 11.91 -6.95
N ALA A 105 -1.90 12.38 -5.78
CA ALA A 105 -2.12 13.79 -5.53
C ALA A 105 -0.98 14.34 -4.66
N TYR A 106 -0.26 15.34 -5.19
CA TYR A 106 0.93 15.93 -4.56
C TYR A 106 0.74 17.42 -4.30
N THR A 107 1.10 17.88 -3.09
CA THR A 107 1.13 19.29 -2.71
C THR A 107 2.55 19.67 -2.28
N PRO A 108 3.38 20.23 -3.18
CA PRO A 108 4.81 20.47 -2.91
C PRO A 108 5.06 21.34 -1.68
N SER A 109 4.27 22.40 -1.49
CA SER A 109 4.42 23.33 -0.37
C SER A 109 4.19 22.70 1.01
N LYS A 110 3.50 21.55 1.06
CA LYS A 110 3.23 20.80 2.29
C LYS A 110 4.01 19.48 2.35
N LYS A 111 4.79 19.14 1.30
CA LYS A 111 5.37 17.80 1.10
C LYS A 111 4.33 16.68 1.33
N ASN A 112 3.10 16.89 0.88
CA ASN A 112 2.03 15.91 1.06
C ASN A 112 1.79 15.15 -0.24
N LEU A 113 1.87 13.82 -0.19
CA LEU A 113 1.65 12.91 -1.32
C LEU A 113 0.65 11.84 -0.90
N THR A 114 -0.41 11.66 -1.69
CA THR A 114 -1.40 10.60 -1.47
C THR A 114 -1.57 9.77 -2.72
N LEU A 115 -1.62 8.44 -2.58
CA LEU A 115 -1.98 7.55 -3.68
C LEU A 115 -3.49 7.56 -3.85
N LYS A 116 -3.96 7.76 -5.08
CA LYS A 116 -5.39 7.83 -5.42
C LYS A 116 -5.87 6.60 -6.15
N SER A 117 -5.08 6.09 -7.08
CA SER A 117 -5.43 4.86 -7.77
C SER A 117 -4.22 4.17 -8.37
N VAL A 118 -4.39 2.87 -8.61
CA VAL A 118 -3.49 2.05 -9.43
C VAL A 118 -4.33 1.27 -10.44
N GLY A 119 -3.78 1.04 -11.63
CA GLY A 119 -4.47 0.35 -12.71
C GLY A 119 -3.60 -0.70 -13.36
N LYS A 120 -4.22 -1.83 -13.74
CA LYS A 120 -3.63 -2.97 -14.44
C LYS A 120 -2.38 -3.52 -13.76
N MET A 121 -2.42 -3.67 -12.44
CA MET A 121 -1.30 -4.22 -11.69
C MET A 121 -1.13 -5.71 -11.99
N LYS A 122 0.09 -6.17 -12.22
CA LYS A 122 0.43 -7.57 -12.49
C LYS A 122 1.78 -7.93 -11.88
N CYS A 123 1.87 -9.11 -11.30
CA CYS A 123 3.10 -9.68 -10.79
C CYS A 123 3.14 -11.17 -11.13
N THR A 124 4.30 -11.64 -11.57
CA THR A 124 4.56 -13.05 -11.83
C THR A 124 5.85 -13.42 -11.10
N LEU A 125 5.80 -14.45 -10.28
CA LEU A 125 6.94 -14.95 -9.51
C LEU A 125 7.13 -16.43 -9.82
N ALA A 126 8.27 -16.78 -10.40
CA ALA A 126 8.65 -18.17 -10.59
C ALA A 126 9.40 -18.69 -9.36
N LEU A 127 8.95 -19.79 -8.78
CA LEU A 127 9.58 -20.39 -7.60
C LEU A 127 11.04 -20.78 -7.89
N SER A 128 11.36 -21.19 -9.11
CA SER A 128 12.73 -21.48 -9.54
C SER A 128 13.68 -20.27 -9.47
N GLU A 129 13.15 -19.04 -9.47
CA GLU A 129 13.93 -17.82 -9.29
C GLU A 129 14.13 -17.48 -7.80
N LEU A 130 13.25 -17.99 -6.93
CA LEU A 130 13.31 -17.83 -5.46
C LEU A 130 14.17 -18.91 -4.78
N LEU A 131 14.18 -20.11 -5.36
CA LEU A 131 14.89 -21.29 -4.86
C LEU A 131 16.42 -21.32 -5.02
N PRO A 132 17.11 -20.55 -5.91
CA PRO A 132 18.57 -20.61 -6.00
C PRO A 132 19.28 -20.20 -4.69
N GLU A 133 18.57 -19.46 -3.83
CA GLU A 133 19.03 -19.00 -2.51
C GLU A 133 18.47 -19.82 -1.33
N LEU A 134 17.46 -20.66 -1.57
CA LEU A 134 16.96 -21.61 -0.58
C LEU A 134 17.70 -22.93 -0.83
N GLU A 135 18.61 -23.34 0.05
CA GLU A 135 19.28 -24.64 -0.05
C GLU A 135 18.23 -25.78 -0.09
N VAL A 136 17.74 -26.11 -1.28
CA VAL A 136 16.88 -27.26 -1.49
C VAL A 136 17.78 -28.46 -1.30
N LYS A 137 17.84 -28.96 -0.06
CA LYS A 137 18.36 -30.30 0.22
C LYS A 137 17.62 -31.23 -0.73
N LYS A 138 18.30 -31.65 -1.81
CA LYS A 138 17.80 -32.62 -2.78
C LYS A 138 17.26 -33.78 -1.97
N ALA A 139 15.94 -33.90 -1.91
CA ALA A 139 15.28 -34.99 -1.24
C ALA A 139 15.39 -36.23 -2.14
N GLY A 140 16.60 -36.76 -2.34
CA GLY A 140 16.89 -38.09 -2.88
C GLY A 140 16.22 -38.53 -4.20
N THR A 141 15.53 -37.65 -4.94
CA THR A 141 14.81 -38.00 -6.15
C THR A 141 15.47 -37.36 -7.38
N ASP A 142 15.84 -38.17 -8.36
CA ASP A 142 16.40 -37.76 -9.67
C ASP A 142 15.41 -37.01 -10.58
N LYS A 143 14.23 -36.62 -10.07
CA LYS A 143 13.24 -35.87 -10.83
C LYS A 143 13.47 -34.36 -10.63
N GLU A 144 13.46 -33.61 -11.73
CA GLU A 144 13.44 -32.15 -11.68
C GLU A 144 12.23 -31.68 -10.84
N PRO A 145 12.42 -30.70 -9.94
CA PRO A 145 11.30 -30.14 -9.18
C PRO A 145 10.30 -29.49 -10.15
N PRO A 146 8.99 -29.54 -9.84
CA PRO A 146 7.97 -28.95 -10.70
C PRO A 146 8.18 -27.44 -10.83
N GLU A 147 7.94 -26.90 -12.03
CA GLU A 147 7.95 -25.47 -12.27
C GLU A 147 6.67 -24.87 -11.65
N VAL A 148 6.84 -24.03 -10.63
CA VAL A 148 5.73 -23.36 -9.94
C VAL A 148 5.81 -21.87 -10.22
N THR A 149 4.72 -21.30 -10.74
CA THR A 149 4.59 -19.87 -10.99
C THR A 149 3.42 -19.32 -10.21
N PHE A 150 3.65 -18.30 -9.40
CA PHE A 150 2.60 -17.48 -8.80
C PHE A 150 2.28 -16.31 -9.73
N ASN A 151 1.01 -16.14 -10.07
CA ASN A 151 0.53 -15.01 -10.84
C ASN A 151 -0.45 -14.21 -9.99
N TYR A 152 -0.32 -12.89 -10.09
CA TYR A 152 -1.19 -11.92 -9.44
C TYR A 152 -1.59 -10.87 -10.47
N SER A 153 -2.86 -10.45 -10.44
CA SER A 153 -3.35 -9.31 -11.20
C SER A 153 -4.44 -8.55 -10.46
N LEU A 154 -4.54 -7.26 -10.78
CA LEU A 154 -5.60 -6.38 -10.34
C LEU A 154 -5.98 -5.43 -11.48
N GLY A 155 -7.28 -5.36 -11.78
CA GLY A 155 -7.87 -4.50 -12.79
C GLY A 155 -7.64 -3.03 -12.46
N ASN A 156 -8.32 -2.52 -11.43
CA ASN A 156 -8.05 -1.19 -10.86
C ASN A 156 -8.25 -1.21 -9.35
N ALA A 157 -7.64 -0.24 -8.66
CA ALA A 157 -7.98 0.11 -7.31
C ALA A 157 -7.99 1.62 -7.13
N GLU A 158 -9.00 2.11 -6.42
CA GLU A 158 -9.13 3.46 -5.89
C GLU A 158 -8.88 3.43 -4.39
N LEU A 159 -8.11 4.42 -3.91
CA LEU A 159 -7.69 4.51 -2.52
C LEU A 159 -8.07 5.88 -1.95
N GLU A 160 -8.69 5.86 -0.77
CA GLU A 160 -8.91 7.03 0.06
C GLU A 160 -8.08 6.92 1.34
N GLY A 161 -7.35 7.99 1.68
CA GLY A 161 -6.55 8.04 2.90
C GLY A 161 -5.17 7.39 2.82
N TYR A 162 -4.76 6.86 1.66
CA TYR A 162 -3.42 6.27 1.49
C TYR A 162 -2.35 7.36 1.31
N ASP A 163 -1.60 7.62 2.37
CA ASP A 163 -0.62 8.71 2.47
C ASP A 163 0.82 8.18 2.32
N LEU A 164 1.55 8.72 1.33
CA LEU A 164 2.93 8.38 1.00
C LEU A 164 3.93 9.46 1.47
N SER A 165 3.47 10.48 2.20
CA SER A 165 4.27 11.66 2.54
C SER A 165 5.50 11.33 3.38
N SER A 166 5.41 10.33 4.26
CA SER A 166 6.54 9.88 5.08
C SER A 166 7.69 9.29 4.25
N LEU A 167 7.44 8.94 2.98
CA LEU A 167 8.46 8.40 2.07
C LEU A 167 9.20 9.47 1.28
N ILE A 168 8.71 10.72 1.27
CA ILE A 168 9.31 11.81 0.48
C ILE A 168 10.59 12.34 1.14
N ASP A 169 10.66 12.32 2.47
CA ASP A 169 11.76 12.92 3.22
C ASP A 169 12.19 12.00 4.37
N THR A 170 12.85 10.91 3.97
CA THR A 170 13.35 9.89 4.88
C THR A 170 14.70 10.24 5.49
N GLY A 171 15.23 11.46 5.27
CA GLY A 171 16.60 11.87 5.57
C GLY A 171 17.19 11.30 6.87
N GLY A 172 18.06 10.31 6.72
CA GLY A 172 18.76 9.64 7.83
C GLY A 172 17.88 8.88 8.83
N LYS A 173 16.56 8.79 8.62
CA LYS A 173 15.63 8.07 9.48
C LYS A 173 15.88 6.57 9.42
N SER A 174 15.65 5.89 10.55
CA SER A 174 15.69 4.44 10.59
C SER A 174 14.48 3.82 9.87
N PHE A 175 14.55 2.53 9.54
CA PHE A 175 13.42 1.76 9.04
C PHE A 175 12.21 1.85 9.98
N GLU A 176 12.43 1.72 11.29
CA GLU A 176 11.37 1.75 12.30
C GLU A 176 10.66 3.10 12.35
N ASP A 177 11.40 4.21 12.25
CA ASP A 177 10.84 5.57 12.25
C ASP A 177 9.94 5.77 11.02
N VAL A 178 10.44 5.43 9.83
CA VAL A 178 9.70 5.58 8.57
C VAL A 178 8.45 4.70 8.57
N LEU A 179 8.57 3.44 9.00
CA LEU A 179 7.45 2.51 9.09
C LEU A 179 6.38 3.00 10.07
N THR A 180 6.80 3.53 11.23
CA THR A 180 5.89 4.09 12.24
C THR A 180 5.14 5.32 11.71
N GLU A 181 5.84 6.26 11.06
CA GLU A 181 5.21 7.43 10.45
C GLU A 181 4.25 7.05 9.32
N PHE A 182 4.66 6.07 8.50
CA PHE A 182 3.83 5.54 7.41
C PHE A 182 2.52 4.97 7.95
N ILE A 183 2.59 4.09 8.95
CA ILE A 183 1.40 3.46 9.55
C ILE A 183 0.52 4.48 10.27
N SER A 184 1.12 5.46 10.95
CA SER A 184 0.38 6.54 11.60
C SER A 184 -0.41 7.41 10.62
N SER A 185 0.17 7.68 9.45
CA SER A 185 -0.46 8.48 8.38
C SER A 185 -1.58 7.71 7.69
N ASN A 186 -1.49 6.38 7.69
CA ASN A 186 -2.38 5.45 7.00
C ASN A 186 -3.41 4.78 7.94
N LYS A 187 -3.72 5.39 9.08
CA LYS A 187 -4.62 4.82 10.10
C LYS A 187 -6.08 4.64 9.66
N ASN A 188 -6.50 5.32 8.59
CA ASN A 188 -7.84 5.24 8.02
C ASN A 188 -7.71 5.10 6.51
N ILE A 189 -7.92 3.89 5.99
CA ILE A 189 -7.85 3.63 4.56
C ILE A 189 -9.19 3.09 4.09
N LYS A 190 -9.63 3.55 2.92
CA LYS A 190 -10.67 2.87 2.15
C LYS A 190 -10.11 2.45 0.81
N VAL A 191 -10.47 1.24 0.38
CA VAL A 191 -10.07 0.69 -0.90
C VAL A 191 -11.32 0.23 -1.64
N ARG A 192 -11.43 0.61 -2.91
CA ARG A 192 -12.36 0.01 -3.86
C ARG A 192 -11.54 -0.58 -4.99
N ALA A 193 -11.72 -1.86 -5.28
CA ALA A 193 -10.90 -2.56 -6.26
C ALA A 193 -11.73 -3.50 -7.13
N ASP A 194 -11.30 -3.69 -8.37
CA ASP A 194 -11.96 -4.56 -9.34
C ASP A 194 -10.97 -5.46 -10.08
N GLY A 195 -11.47 -6.61 -10.52
CA GLY A 195 -10.71 -7.54 -11.36
C GLY A 195 -9.46 -8.09 -10.68
N PHE A 196 -9.57 -8.45 -9.40
CA PHE A 196 -8.50 -9.15 -8.69
C PHE A 196 -8.43 -10.60 -9.17
N ALA A 197 -7.24 -11.10 -9.44
CA ALA A 197 -6.98 -12.53 -9.59
C ALA A 197 -5.61 -12.91 -9.05
N ALA A 198 -5.51 -14.06 -8.43
CA ALA A 198 -4.26 -14.65 -7.98
C ALA A 198 -4.29 -16.16 -8.19
N GLY A 199 -3.15 -16.78 -8.44
CA GLY A 199 -3.11 -18.23 -8.63
C GLY A 199 -1.73 -18.80 -8.77
N PHE A 200 -1.65 -20.11 -8.58
CA PHE A 200 -0.46 -20.91 -8.81
C PHE A 200 -0.67 -21.77 -10.05
N VAL A 201 0.32 -21.75 -10.93
CA VAL A 201 0.43 -22.68 -12.06
C VAL A 201 1.57 -23.63 -11.72
N ILE A 202 1.28 -24.93 -11.71
CA ILE A 202 2.25 -26.00 -11.50
C ILE A 202 2.37 -26.75 -12.81
N LYS A 203 3.55 -26.75 -13.44
CA LYS A 203 3.81 -27.53 -14.65
C LYS A 203 4.55 -28.84 -14.30
N GLY A 204 4.18 -29.94 -14.95
CA GLY A 204 4.76 -31.27 -14.76
C GLY A 204 3.75 -32.40 -15.00
N GLU A 205 4.15 -33.66 -14.76
CA GLU A 205 3.29 -34.85 -14.92
C GLU A 205 1.99 -34.79 -14.10
N GLN A 206 2.03 -34.11 -12.95
CA GLN A 206 0.87 -33.85 -12.07
C GLN A 206 0.45 -32.38 -12.11
N GLY A 207 0.71 -31.70 -13.22
CA GLY A 207 0.48 -30.27 -13.37
C GLY A 207 -0.96 -29.88 -13.10
N GLY A 208 -1.14 -28.70 -12.51
CA GLY A 208 -2.44 -28.19 -12.12
C GLY A 208 -2.40 -26.69 -11.94
N THR A 209 -3.57 -26.07 -11.95
CA THR A 209 -3.73 -24.65 -11.69
C THR A 209 -4.68 -24.46 -10.52
N VAL A 210 -4.28 -23.61 -9.57
CA VAL A 210 -5.15 -23.08 -8.54
C VAL A 210 -5.32 -21.61 -8.84
N SER A 211 -6.54 -21.15 -9.07
CA SER A 211 -6.82 -19.74 -9.29
C SER A 211 -7.93 -19.28 -8.37
N PHE A 212 -7.82 -18.03 -7.96
CA PHE A 212 -8.75 -17.29 -7.15
C PHE A 212 -8.98 -15.94 -7.81
N SER A 213 -10.22 -15.53 -7.95
CA SER A 213 -10.56 -14.21 -8.50
C SER A 213 -11.69 -13.55 -7.73
N ILE A 214 -11.68 -12.22 -7.72
CA ILE A 214 -12.72 -11.38 -7.13
C ILE A 214 -13.08 -10.32 -8.15
N LYS A 215 -14.36 -10.26 -8.55
CA LYS A 215 -14.82 -9.24 -9.50
C LYS A 215 -14.74 -7.84 -8.92
N GLY A 216 -15.19 -7.67 -7.68
CA GLY A 216 -15.17 -6.39 -6.97
C GLY A 216 -14.96 -6.54 -5.48
N MET A 217 -14.20 -5.62 -4.90
CA MET A 217 -13.90 -5.53 -3.48
C MET A 217 -14.07 -4.08 -3.00
N GLU A 218 -14.71 -3.89 -1.86
CA GLU A 218 -14.70 -2.63 -1.13
C GLU A 218 -14.28 -2.91 0.31
N SER A 219 -13.31 -2.19 0.82
CA SER A 219 -12.87 -2.31 2.20
C SER A 219 -12.63 -0.96 2.86
N SER A 220 -12.80 -0.93 4.17
CA SER A 220 -12.34 0.16 5.01
C SER A 220 -11.66 -0.40 6.24
N SER A 221 -10.53 0.18 6.59
CA SER A 221 -9.79 -0.13 7.80
C SER A 221 -9.53 1.14 8.60
N GLN A 222 -9.69 1.00 9.91
CA GLN A 222 -9.24 1.94 10.92
C GLN A 222 -8.42 1.16 11.94
N PHE A 223 -7.29 1.71 12.39
CA PHE A 223 -6.50 1.12 13.47
C PHE A 223 -5.83 2.20 14.34
N GLU A 224 -5.46 1.85 15.57
CA GLU A 224 -4.73 2.71 16.50
C GLU A 224 -3.22 2.55 16.25
N PRO A 225 -2.55 3.50 15.57
CA PRO A 225 -1.15 3.36 15.17
C PRO A 225 -0.18 3.31 16.36
N GLU A 226 -0.53 3.90 17.51
CA GLU A 226 0.36 3.89 18.68
C GLU A 226 0.57 2.45 19.21
N LEU A 227 -0.42 1.55 19.07
CA LEU A 227 -0.23 0.15 19.43
C LEU A 227 0.80 -0.54 18.54
N PHE A 228 0.78 -0.24 17.25
CA PHE A 228 1.75 -0.79 16.31
C PHE A 228 3.16 -0.26 16.61
N LYS A 229 3.27 1.03 16.90
CA LYS A 229 4.52 1.66 17.33
C LYS A 229 5.08 1.01 18.59
N ALA A 230 4.24 0.82 19.62
CA ALA A 230 4.66 0.17 20.85
C ALA A 230 5.13 -1.27 20.62
N PHE A 231 4.48 -1.99 19.69
CA PHE A 231 4.91 -3.33 19.29
C PHE A 231 6.32 -3.33 18.66
N ILE A 232 6.57 -2.45 17.67
CA ILE A 232 7.90 -2.33 17.05
C ILE A 232 8.95 -1.96 18.10
N GLN A 233 8.64 -0.97 18.94
CA GLN A 233 9.58 -0.44 19.93
C GLN A 233 9.67 -1.30 21.19
N LYS A 234 8.95 -2.44 21.25
CA LYS A 234 8.87 -3.34 22.41
C LYS A 234 8.53 -2.61 23.73
N GLN A 235 7.66 -1.61 23.65
CA GLN A 235 7.21 -0.80 24.80
C GLN A 235 5.96 -1.38 25.45
N ASP A 236 5.76 -1.07 26.73
CA ASP A 236 4.50 -1.39 27.42
C ASP A 236 3.34 -0.63 26.77
N SER A 237 2.27 -1.36 26.44
CA SER A 237 1.08 -0.81 25.77
C SER A 237 -0.03 -0.41 26.75
N ALA A 238 0.17 -0.59 28.07
CA ALA A 238 -0.85 -0.31 29.09
C ALA A 238 -1.38 1.14 29.03
N GLU A 239 -0.50 2.14 28.85
CA GLU A 239 -0.92 3.55 28.74
C GLU A 239 -1.71 3.82 27.45
N ILE A 240 -1.34 3.16 26.35
CA ILE A 240 -2.00 3.31 25.03
C ILE A 240 -3.41 2.72 25.10
N LEU A 241 -3.53 1.50 25.64
CA LEU A 241 -4.82 0.84 25.84
C LEU A 241 -5.72 1.66 26.77
N SER A 242 -5.17 2.16 27.89
CA SER A 242 -5.90 3.03 28.81
C SER A 242 -6.35 4.34 28.14
N GLY A 243 -5.50 4.92 27.30
CA GLY A 243 -5.82 6.11 26.51
C GLY A 243 -6.93 5.85 25.50
N ALA A 244 -6.91 4.71 24.79
CA ALA A 244 -7.93 4.33 23.83
C ALA A 244 -9.30 4.09 24.50
N LEU A 245 -9.33 3.44 25.67
CA LEU A 245 -10.54 3.28 26.48
C LEU A 245 -11.14 4.64 26.86
N LYS A 246 -10.31 5.56 27.40
CA LYS A 246 -10.74 6.91 27.79
C LYS A 246 -11.30 7.71 26.60
N LYS A 247 -10.69 7.58 25.43
CA LYS A 247 -11.09 8.28 24.19
C LYS A 247 -12.27 7.61 23.48
N LYS A 248 -12.71 6.42 23.92
CA LYS A 248 -13.66 5.56 23.19
C LYS A 248 -13.23 5.33 21.73
N ALA A 249 -11.92 5.26 21.48
CA ALA A 249 -11.36 5.08 20.15
C ALA A 249 -11.21 3.58 19.82
N PRO A 250 -11.60 3.12 18.63
CA PRO A 250 -11.38 1.73 18.23
C PRO A 250 -9.87 1.45 18.12
N LEU A 251 -9.43 0.29 18.61
CA LEU A 251 -8.05 -0.16 18.37
C LEU A 251 -7.88 -0.65 16.95
N VAL A 252 -8.92 -1.29 16.43
CA VAL A 252 -8.98 -1.79 15.06
C VAL A 252 -10.45 -1.97 14.67
N ASP A 253 -10.77 -1.59 13.45
CA ASP A 253 -12.08 -1.71 12.84
C ASP A 253 -11.90 -1.92 11.35
N VAL A 254 -12.27 -3.10 10.86
CA VAL A 254 -12.08 -3.51 9.48
C VAL A 254 -13.41 -4.03 8.98
N THR A 255 -13.84 -3.51 7.84
CA THR A 255 -14.96 -4.05 7.08
C THR A 255 -14.50 -4.26 5.65
N ALA A 256 -14.81 -5.41 5.08
CA ALA A 256 -14.56 -5.74 3.70
C ALA A 256 -15.81 -6.38 3.09
N SER A 257 -16.09 -6.05 1.85
CA SER A 257 -17.13 -6.69 1.06
C SER A 257 -16.55 -7.10 -0.28
N PHE A 258 -16.98 -8.26 -0.74
CA PHE A 258 -16.52 -8.91 -1.94
C PHE A 258 -17.72 -9.31 -2.77
N ASN A 259 -17.62 -9.16 -4.09
CA ASN A 259 -18.62 -9.57 -5.06
C ASN A 259 -17.97 -10.46 -6.12
N GLY A 260 -18.62 -11.57 -6.44
CA GLY A 260 -18.17 -12.51 -7.45
C GLY A 260 -16.80 -13.07 -7.14
N MET A 261 -16.71 -13.85 -6.06
CA MET A 261 -15.51 -14.59 -5.70
C MET A 261 -15.55 -15.97 -6.35
N ASP A 262 -14.49 -16.34 -7.06
CA ASP A 262 -14.36 -17.62 -7.75
C ASP A 262 -13.04 -18.28 -7.40
N PHE A 263 -13.10 -19.58 -7.12
CA PHE A 263 -11.97 -20.48 -6.89
C PHE A 263 -12.05 -21.59 -7.93
N ILE A 264 -10.99 -21.78 -8.70
CA ILE A 264 -10.92 -22.82 -9.71
C ILE A 264 -9.65 -23.64 -9.45
N LEU A 265 -9.84 -24.94 -9.25
CA LEU A 265 -8.78 -25.94 -9.21
C LEU A 265 -8.89 -26.80 -10.48
N SER A 266 -7.92 -26.66 -11.38
CA SER A 266 -7.82 -27.46 -12.59
C SER A 266 -6.70 -28.50 -12.42
N LEU A 267 -7.07 -29.77 -12.45
CA LEU A 267 -6.20 -30.95 -12.41
C LEU A 267 -6.30 -31.73 -13.74
N PRO A 268 -5.40 -32.68 -14.02
CA PRO A 268 -5.51 -33.51 -15.21
C PRO A 268 -6.87 -34.26 -15.25
N GLY A 269 -7.70 -33.93 -16.24
CA GLY A 269 -9.02 -34.55 -16.42
C GLY A 269 -10.10 -34.14 -15.42
N LYS A 270 -9.85 -33.16 -14.53
CA LYS A 270 -10.83 -32.70 -13.55
C LYS A 270 -10.72 -31.21 -13.30
N GLU A 271 -11.86 -30.52 -13.30
CA GLU A 271 -11.98 -29.15 -12.84
C GLU A 271 -12.95 -29.09 -11.67
N ILE A 272 -12.56 -28.39 -10.61
CA ILE A 272 -13.41 -28.09 -9.45
C ILE A 272 -13.54 -26.58 -9.39
N GLN A 273 -14.78 -26.10 -9.38
CA GLN A 273 -15.08 -24.68 -9.23
C GLN A 273 -15.91 -24.47 -7.98
N ALA A 274 -15.55 -23.49 -7.19
CA ALA A 274 -16.34 -23.03 -6.06
C ALA A 274 -16.35 -21.50 -6.03
N GLY A 275 -17.36 -20.90 -5.44
CA GLY A 275 -17.43 -19.46 -5.38
C GLY A 275 -18.56 -18.91 -4.53
N TYR A 276 -18.51 -17.61 -4.30
CA TYR A 276 -19.51 -16.85 -3.58
C TYR A 276 -20.00 -15.72 -4.48
N GLU A 277 -21.32 -15.51 -4.57
CA GLU A 277 -21.85 -14.32 -5.26
C GLU A 277 -21.49 -13.05 -4.50
N GLY A 278 -21.47 -13.12 -3.16
CA GLY A 278 -20.97 -12.04 -2.33
C GLY A 278 -20.64 -12.49 -0.92
N ALA A 279 -19.63 -11.85 -0.35
CA ALA A 279 -19.14 -12.09 1.00
C ALA A 279 -18.87 -10.75 1.70
N GLY A 280 -19.23 -10.62 2.98
CA GLY A 280 -18.94 -9.47 3.82
C GLY A 280 -18.19 -9.91 5.06
N PHE A 281 -16.98 -9.41 5.28
CA PHE A 281 -16.19 -9.65 6.47
C PHE A 281 -16.16 -8.40 7.32
N PHE A 282 -16.31 -8.55 8.64
CA PHE A 282 -15.99 -7.48 9.56
C PHE A 282 -15.25 -8.01 10.79
N TYR A 283 -14.38 -7.17 11.31
CA TYR A 283 -13.57 -7.43 12.48
C TYR A 283 -13.38 -6.11 13.21
N SER A 284 -13.68 -6.07 14.51
CA SER A 284 -13.54 -4.85 15.30
C SER A 284 -13.15 -5.18 16.74
N LEU A 285 -12.28 -4.34 17.28
CA LEU A 285 -11.91 -4.30 18.69
C LEU A 285 -12.06 -2.85 19.17
N LYS A 286 -13.16 -2.60 19.90
CA LYS A 286 -13.59 -1.24 20.27
C LYS A 286 -13.89 -1.15 21.75
N PRO A 287 -13.72 0.01 22.39
CA PRO A 287 -14.13 0.17 23.78
C PRO A 287 -15.60 -0.20 23.98
N SER A 288 -15.88 -0.92 25.06
CA SER A 288 -17.23 -1.28 25.47
C SER A 288 -18.09 -0.01 25.65
N ARG A 289 -19.41 -0.16 25.67
CA ARG A 289 -20.31 0.98 25.95
C ARG A 289 -19.97 1.67 27.28
N HIS A 290 -19.54 0.89 28.27
CA HIS A 290 -19.15 1.35 29.60
C HIS A 290 -17.72 1.92 29.64
N GLY A 291 -16.87 1.61 28.64
CA GLY A 291 -15.52 2.17 28.48
C GLY A 291 -14.48 1.57 29.42
N ASP A 292 -14.79 0.45 30.05
CA ASP A 292 -13.97 -0.28 31.02
C ASP A 292 -13.20 -1.47 30.41
N ALA A 293 -13.62 -1.92 29.23
CA ALA A 293 -13.03 -3.03 28.50
C ALA A 293 -13.09 -2.79 26.99
N PHE A 294 -12.48 -3.68 26.21
CA PHE A 294 -12.65 -3.73 24.75
C PHE A 294 -13.57 -4.89 24.37
N ASP A 295 -14.58 -4.59 23.56
CA ASP A 295 -15.45 -5.57 22.95
C ASP A 295 -14.83 -6.03 21.63
N PHE A 296 -14.67 -7.34 21.50
CA PHE A 296 -14.27 -8.00 20.27
C PHE A 296 -15.51 -8.45 19.49
N VAL A 297 -15.62 -8.03 18.24
CA VAL A 297 -16.73 -8.41 17.36
C VAL A 297 -16.19 -8.74 15.99
N SER A 298 -16.40 -9.98 15.56
CA SER A 298 -16.08 -10.44 14.21
C SER A 298 -17.28 -11.14 13.61
N GLY A 299 -17.42 -11.07 12.29
CA GLY A 299 -18.45 -11.82 11.60
C GLY A 299 -18.21 -11.91 10.11
N TRP A 300 -18.92 -12.86 9.53
CA TRP A 300 -18.88 -13.15 8.10
C TRP A 300 -20.31 -13.32 7.61
N ASP A 301 -20.68 -12.57 6.58
CA ASP A 301 -21.93 -12.66 5.87
C ASP A 301 -21.69 -13.24 4.47
N LEU A 302 -22.42 -14.29 4.11
CA LEU A 302 -22.30 -14.98 2.83
C LEU A 302 -23.67 -15.00 2.16
N LYS A 303 -23.76 -14.43 0.95
CA LYS A 303 -25.02 -14.38 0.21
C LYS A 303 -25.45 -15.74 -0.33
N SER A 304 -24.53 -16.42 -1.01
CA SER A 304 -24.75 -17.72 -1.62
C SER A 304 -23.41 -18.39 -1.91
N VAL A 305 -23.43 -19.72 -1.94
CA VAL A 305 -22.27 -20.56 -2.26
C VAL A 305 -22.63 -21.38 -3.49
N ARG A 306 -21.72 -21.44 -4.46
CA ARG A 306 -21.78 -22.40 -5.56
C ARG A 306 -20.57 -23.33 -5.50
N ALA A 307 -20.78 -24.60 -5.83
CA ALA A 307 -19.73 -25.58 -5.96
C ALA A 307 -20.10 -26.60 -7.05
N GLU A 308 -19.17 -26.84 -7.97
CA GLU A 308 -19.32 -27.71 -9.13
C GLU A 308 -18.07 -28.59 -9.26
N GLY A 309 -18.21 -29.81 -9.80
CA GLY A 309 -17.10 -30.75 -9.98
C GLY A 309 -16.69 -31.52 -8.71
N ILE A 310 -17.50 -31.46 -7.64
CA ILE A 310 -17.37 -32.28 -6.43
C ILE A 310 -18.11 -33.61 -6.67
N PRO A 311 -17.49 -34.79 -6.41
CA PRO A 311 -18.10 -36.10 -6.61
C PRO A 311 -19.31 -36.37 -5.71
#